data_AF-M7T8M0-F1
#
_entry.id   AF-M7T8M0-F1
#
_cell.length_a   1.000
_cell.length_b   1.000
_cell.length_c   1.000
_cell.angle_alpha   90.00
_cell.angle_beta   90.00
_cell.angle_gamma   90.00
#
_symmetry.space_group_name_H-M   'P 1'
#
loop_
_entity.id
_entity.type
_entity.pdbx_description
1 polymer ?
#
loop_
_entity_poly.entity_id
_entity_poly.type
_entity_poly.pdbx_seq_one_letter_code
_entity_poly.pdbx_strand_id
1 'polypeptide(L)'
;VSKKDTDDDFFNDFEEYNFGVNSANPLKKDTDGDGTWDGIDIDPLWDIKVTVDLINFTLLKSGAKPYFYIYVYGISYIQTPIVSTAYNISTSLGNNYDFIEADISENTGGKTFMVKISAFDSNQQTGGADSILKIYNSEGSWQTDYNIVDYPDEHEYSISGDDGILNFKVKIIRE
;
A
#
# COMPACT_ATOMS: atom_id res chain seq x y z
N VAL A 1 -2.68 -12.21 -35.64
CA VAL A 1 -1.72 -13.27 -35.25
C VAL A 1 -1.68 -13.22 -33.74
N SER A 2 -2.22 -14.22 -33.03
CA SER A 2 -1.88 -14.39 -31.62
C SER A 2 -0.40 -14.75 -31.61
N LYS A 3 0.45 -13.81 -31.20
CA LYS A 3 1.85 -14.17 -30.96
C LYS A 3 1.83 -15.16 -29.80
N LYS A 4 2.70 -16.16 -29.91
CA LYS A 4 2.78 -17.27 -28.97
C LYS A 4 3.13 -16.68 -27.59
N ASP A 5 2.71 -17.34 -26.53
CA ASP A 5 3.22 -17.15 -25.17
C ASP A 5 4.26 -18.27 -25.02
N THR A 6 5.55 -17.93 -25.04
CA THR A 6 6.62 -18.92 -25.20
C THR A 6 7.06 -19.54 -23.88
N ASP A 7 6.93 -18.81 -22.78
CA ASP A 7 7.27 -19.27 -21.44
C ASP A 7 6.05 -19.58 -20.58
N ASP A 8 4.81 -19.31 -21.01
CA ASP A 8 3.55 -19.58 -20.32
C ASP A 8 3.37 -18.75 -19.03
N ASP A 9 3.53 -17.43 -19.13
CA ASP A 9 3.48 -16.48 -18.02
C ASP A 9 2.34 -15.46 -18.06
N PHE A 10 1.43 -15.63 -19.04
CA PHE A 10 0.25 -14.80 -19.31
C PHE A 10 0.50 -13.51 -20.10
N PHE A 11 1.75 -13.20 -20.48
CA PHE A 11 2.04 -12.29 -21.59
C PHE A 11 2.38 -13.10 -22.85
N ASN A 12 1.98 -12.57 -24.01
CA ASN A 12 2.46 -13.13 -25.27
C ASN A 12 3.78 -12.46 -25.69
N ASP A 13 4.56 -13.15 -26.54
CA ASP A 13 5.89 -12.70 -27.00
C ASP A 13 5.86 -11.26 -27.61
N PHE A 14 4.70 -10.77 -28.06
CA PHE A 14 4.58 -9.38 -28.54
C PHE A 14 4.49 -8.37 -27.41
N GLU A 15 3.70 -8.69 -26.38
CA GLU A 15 3.45 -7.81 -25.24
C GLU A 15 4.77 -7.57 -24.54
N GLU A 16 5.49 -8.65 -24.27
CA GLU A 16 6.82 -8.60 -23.68
C GLU A 16 7.80 -7.75 -24.49
N TYR A 17 7.83 -7.94 -25.82
CA TYR A 17 8.72 -7.17 -26.71
C TYR A 17 8.32 -5.70 -26.89
N ASN A 18 7.04 -5.35 -26.66
CA ASN A 18 6.51 -4.03 -26.94
C ASN A 18 6.62 -3.03 -25.78
N PHE A 19 7.08 -3.45 -24.61
CA PHE A 19 7.33 -2.53 -23.49
C PHE A 19 8.48 -1.54 -23.77
N GLY A 20 9.23 -1.72 -24.87
CA GLY A 20 10.16 -0.72 -25.41
C GLY A 20 11.62 -1.08 -25.14
N VAL A 21 12.44 -0.09 -24.78
CA VAL A 21 13.90 -0.29 -24.56
C VAL A 21 14.17 -1.15 -23.32
N ASN A 22 13.20 -1.25 -22.41
CA ASN A 22 13.17 -2.13 -21.26
C ASN A 22 11.92 -3.02 -21.44
N SER A 23 12.13 -4.28 -21.81
CA SER A 23 11.08 -5.22 -22.21
C SER A 23 11.24 -6.53 -21.44
N ALA A 24 10.11 -7.16 -21.12
CA ALA A 24 10.08 -8.51 -20.56
C ALA A 24 10.70 -9.53 -21.53
N ASN A 25 11.14 -10.66 -21.02
CA ASN A 25 11.88 -11.66 -21.77
C ASN A 25 10.99 -12.88 -22.07
N PRO A 26 10.62 -13.14 -23.35
CA PRO A 26 9.67 -14.19 -23.75
C PRO A 26 10.15 -15.63 -23.55
N LEU A 27 11.28 -15.81 -22.88
CA LEU A 27 11.86 -17.09 -22.53
C LEU A 27 11.96 -17.27 -21.02
N LYS A 28 11.43 -16.35 -20.23
CA LYS A 28 11.46 -16.31 -18.78
C LYS A 28 10.11 -15.83 -18.25
N LYS A 29 9.44 -16.70 -17.52
CA LYS A 29 8.21 -16.37 -16.80
C LYS A 29 8.30 -15.20 -15.82
N ASP A 30 9.51 -14.88 -15.38
CA ASP A 30 9.85 -13.95 -14.32
C ASP A 30 11.16 -13.30 -14.77
N THR A 31 11.05 -12.11 -15.36
CA THR A 31 12.13 -11.46 -16.07
C THR A 31 13.20 -10.91 -15.12
N ASP A 32 12.78 -10.26 -14.04
CA ASP A 32 13.65 -9.62 -13.04
C ASP A 32 14.07 -10.57 -11.91
N GLY A 33 13.35 -11.67 -11.71
CA GLY A 33 13.66 -12.71 -10.74
C GLY A 33 13.13 -12.44 -9.33
N ASP A 34 12.13 -11.56 -9.17
CA ASP A 34 11.52 -11.23 -7.88
C ASP A 34 10.57 -12.33 -7.36
N GLY A 35 10.17 -13.26 -8.23
CA GLY A 35 9.29 -14.38 -7.91
C GLY A 35 7.84 -14.19 -8.36
N THR A 36 7.50 -13.06 -8.98
CA THR A 36 6.22 -12.77 -9.64
C THR A 36 6.34 -13.08 -11.13
N TRP A 37 5.26 -13.54 -11.77
CA TRP A 37 5.29 -13.78 -13.22
C TRP A 37 4.99 -12.52 -13.99
N ASP A 38 5.67 -12.26 -15.11
CA ASP A 38 5.58 -10.99 -15.85
C ASP A 38 4.13 -10.62 -16.18
N GLY A 39 3.30 -11.59 -16.58
CA GLY A 39 1.90 -11.35 -16.94
C GLY A 39 0.97 -10.96 -15.78
N ILE A 40 1.41 -11.13 -14.54
CA ILE A 40 0.70 -10.70 -13.32
C ILE A 40 1.51 -9.70 -12.48
N ASP A 41 2.68 -9.30 -12.95
CA ASP A 41 3.52 -8.33 -12.27
C ASP A 41 3.05 -6.90 -12.54
N ILE A 42 3.05 -6.06 -11.51
CA ILE A 42 2.80 -4.64 -11.65
C ILE A 42 3.92 -3.93 -12.42
N ASP A 43 5.15 -4.44 -12.42
CA ASP A 43 6.27 -3.97 -13.24
C ASP A 43 7.29 -5.11 -13.47
N PRO A 44 7.19 -5.88 -14.58
CA PRO A 44 8.00 -7.09 -14.85
C PRO A 44 9.53 -6.92 -14.93
N LEU A 45 10.03 -5.71 -14.69
CA LEU A 45 11.42 -5.33 -14.90
C LEU A 45 12.10 -4.85 -13.60
N TRP A 46 11.34 -4.80 -12.51
CA TRP A 46 11.76 -4.28 -11.22
C TRP A 46 11.02 -4.99 -10.10
N ASP A 47 11.76 -5.43 -9.06
CA ASP A 47 11.16 -5.80 -7.77
C ASP A 47 10.52 -4.54 -7.17
N ILE A 48 9.19 -4.46 -7.24
CA ILE A 48 8.41 -3.34 -6.75
C ILE A 48 8.12 -3.52 -5.26
N LYS A 49 8.75 -2.67 -4.45
CA LYS A 49 8.42 -2.54 -3.02
C LYS A 49 7.60 -1.32 -2.76
N VAL A 50 6.61 -1.49 -1.90
CA VAL A 50 5.73 -0.41 -1.45
C VAL A 50 5.92 -0.15 0.02
N THR A 51 6.16 1.11 0.33
CA THR A 51 6.14 1.59 1.71
C THR A 51 4.93 2.45 1.97
N VAL A 52 4.36 2.32 3.17
CA VAL A 52 3.38 3.28 3.71
C VAL A 52 3.98 3.87 4.97
N ASP A 53 4.49 5.09 4.84
CA ASP A 53 5.20 5.80 5.90
C ASP A 53 4.21 6.70 6.63
N LEU A 54 3.91 6.41 7.90
CA LEU A 54 3.07 7.31 8.68
C LEU A 54 3.95 8.48 9.15
N ILE A 55 3.56 9.71 8.80
CA ILE A 55 4.39 10.91 9.05
C ILE A 55 4.05 11.53 10.40
N ASN A 56 2.77 11.84 10.61
CA ASN A 56 2.30 12.38 11.88
C ASN A 56 0.80 12.14 12.08
N PHE A 57 0.39 12.09 13.35
CA PHE A 57 -1.01 11.96 13.74
C PHE A 57 -1.40 13.03 14.77
N THR A 58 -2.58 13.62 14.58
CA THR A 58 -3.22 14.52 15.54
C THR A 58 -4.49 13.86 16.08
N LEU A 59 -4.56 13.62 17.38
CA LEU A 59 -5.73 13.04 18.03
C LEU A 59 -6.80 14.08 18.32
N LEU A 60 -8.03 13.87 17.80
CA LEU A 60 -9.19 14.73 18.05
C LEU A 60 -10.26 14.07 18.95
N LYS A 61 -10.01 12.85 19.44
CA LYS A 61 -10.83 12.18 20.45
C LYS A 61 -10.11 12.12 21.79
N SER A 62 -10.52 12.95 22.74
CA SER A 62 -9.87 13.02 24.06
C SER A 62 -9.88 11.66 24.78
N GLY A 63 -8.72 11.25 25.30
CA GLY A 63 -8.55 10.04 26.10
C GLY A 63 -8.40 8.73 25.32
N ALA A 64 -8.47 8.76 23.98
CA ALA A 64 -8.25 7.60 23.14
C ALA A 64 -6.77 7.16 23.12
N LYS A 65 -6.54 5.87 22.83
CA LYS A 65 -5.21 5.28 22.60
C LYS A 65 -5.12 4.78 21.16
N PRO A 66 -4.67 5.64 20.22
CA PRO A 66 -4.73 5.34 18.79
C PRO A 66 -3.70 4.28 18.41
N TYR A 67 -4.08 3.39 17.50
CA TYR A 67 -3.15 2.62 16.68
C TYR A 67 -3.77 2.42 15.30
N PHE A 68 -2.95 2.01 14.31
CA PHE A 68 -3.39 1.82 12.94
C PHE A 68 -3.26 0.37 12.51
N TYR A 69 -4.16 -0.02 11.60
CA TYR A 69 -3.98 -1.18 10.74
C TYR A 69 -3.75 -0.68 9.32
N ILE A 70 -2.62 -1.07 8.74
CA ILE A 70 -2.27 -0.79 7.35
C ILE A 70 -2.40 -2.08 6.56
N TYR A 71 -3.02 -1.99 5.40
CA TYR A 71 -3.16 -3.06 4.44
C TYR A 71 -2.72 -2.56 3.07
N VAL A 72 -1.84 -3.32 2.44
CA VAL A 72 -1.50 -3.21 1.02
C VAL A 72 -1.77 -4.58 0.42
N TYR A 73 -2.41 -4.59 -0.76
CA TYR A 73 -2.77 -5.74 -1.59
C TYR A 73 -2.46 -7.16 -1.03
N GLY A 74 -3.50 -7.94 -0.76
CA GLY A 74 -3.51 -9.41 -0.86
C GLY A 74 -2.97 -10.22 0.32
N ILE A 75 -2.01 -9.74 1.12
CA ILE A 75 -1.19 -10.71 1.87
C ILE A 75 -0.89 -10.38 3.35
N SER A 76 -0.97 -9.13 3.85
CA SER A 76 -0.85 -8.88 5.30
C SER A 76 -1.41 -7.54 5.80
N TYR A 77 -1.92 -7.58 7.04
CA TYR A 77 -2.21 -6.38 7.82
C TYR A 77 -1.06 -6.16 8.81
N ILE A 78 -0.52 -4.95 8.90
CA ILE A 78 0.36 -4.59 10.01
C ILE A 78 -0.44 -3.77 11.03
N GLN A 79 -0.35 -4.18 12.29
CA GLN A 79 -0.80 -3.36 13.40
C GLN A 79 0.38 -2.50 13.85
N THR A 80 0.20 -1.17 13.86
CA THR A 80 1.23 -0.29 14.40
C THR A 80 1.25 -0.33 15.93
N PRO A 81 2.34 0.12 16.56
CA PRO A 81 2.31 0.46 17.99
C PRO A 81 1.23 1.50 18.31
N ILE A 82 0.89 1.58 19.60
CA ILE A 82 0.02 2.66 20.10
C ILE A 82 0.75 3.99 19.97
N VAL A 83 0.08 4.97 19.37
CA VAL A 83 0.55 6.34 19.25
C VAL A 83 0.50 7.02 20.62
N SER A 84 1.67 7.39 21.15
CA SER A 84 1.77 8.20 22.37
C SER A 84 1.51 9.67 22.05
N THR A 85 0.24 10.06 21.96
CA THR A 85 -0.18 11.43 21.63
C THR A 85 -1.17 12.00 22.66
N ALA A 86 -1.20 13.31 22.80
CA ALA A 86 -2.19 14.03 23.59
C ALA A 86 -3.26 14.63 22.67
N TYR A 87 -4.45 14.91 23.22
CA TYR A 87 -5.53 15.57 22.50
C TYR A 87 -5.04 16.88 21.86
N ASN A 88 -5.34 17.05 20.57
CA ASN A 88 -5.03 18.23 19.76
C ASN A 88 -3.53 18.54 19.60
N ILE A 89 -2.66 17.53 19.69
CA ILE A 89 -1.22 17.63 19.44
C ILE A 89 -0.83 16.78 18.23
N SER A 90 -0.20 17.39 17.24
CA SER A 90 0.42 16.66 16.12
C SER A 90 1.69 15.96 16.61
N THR A 91 1.69 14.64 16.54
CA THR A 91 2.79 13.78 16.99
C THR A 91 3.46 13.16 15.77
N SER A 92 4.76 13.39 15.62
CA SER A 92 5.56 12.75 14.57
C SER A 92 5.63 11.24 14.82
N LEU A 93 5.43 10.49 13.75
CA LEU A 93 5.56 9.04 13.70
C LEU A 93 6.87 8.72 12.98
N GLY A 94 7.60 7.74 13.49
CA GLY A 94 8.87 7.30 12.91
C GLY A 94 8.77 5.89 12.36
N ASN A 95 9.89 5.32 11.95
CA ASN A 95 9.93 4.09 11.15
C ASN A 95 9.26 2.84 11.78
N ASN A 96 9.00 2.84 13.09
CA ASN A 96 8.27 1.78 13.76
C ASN A 96 6.76 1.73 13.39
N TYR A 97 6.27 2.75 12.71
CA TYR A 97 4.89 2.85 12.22
C TYR A 97 4.79 2.58 10.72
N ASP A 98 5.93 2.44 10.03
CA ASP A 98 5.98 2.26 8.59
C ASP A 98 5.65 0.81 8.23
N PHE A 99 4.95 0.66 7.11
CA PHE A 99 4.72 -0.62 6.45
C PHE A 99 5.66 -0.74 5.26
N ILE A 100 6.20 -1.93 5.02
CA ILE A 100 7.03 -2.24 3.85
C ILE A 100 6.58 -3.61 3.35
N GLU A 101 6.19 -3.69 2.08
CA GLU A 101 5.88 -4.94 1.38
C GLU A 101 6.67 -4.98 0.08
N ALA A 102 7.19 -6.15 -0.26
CA ALA A 102 7.75 -6.44 -1.57
C ALA A 102 6.72 -7.24 -2.39
N ASP A 103 6.85 -7.23 -3.72
CA ASP A 103 6.17 -8.15 -4.64
C ASP A 103 4.63 -7.95 -4.72
N ILE A 104 4.21 -6.79 -5.26
CA ILE A 104 2.78 -6.54 -5.52
C ILE A 104 2.36 -7.24 -6.83
N SER A 105 1.90 -8.48 -6.71
CA SER A 105 1.24 -9.19 -7.81
C SER A 105 -0.17 -8.66 -8.08
N GLU A 106 -0.59 -8.50 -9.33
CA GLU A 106 -1.99 -8.38 -9.71
C GLU A 106 -2.38 -9.56 -10.62
N ASN A 107 -3.39 -10.35 -10.23
CA ASN A 107 -3.96 -11.42 -11.06
C ASN A 107 -4.57 -10.96 -12.42
N THR A 108 -4.36 -9.70 -12.84
CA THR A 108 -4.95 -9.06 -14.02
C THR A 108 -4.06 -8.07 -14.77
N GLY A 109 -2.78 -7.88 -14.40
CA GLY A 109 -1.84 -7.02 -15.15
C GLY A 109 -2.11 -5.50 -15.06
N GLY A 110 -2.81 -5.03 -14.03
CA GLY A 110 -3.01 -3.60 -13.77
C GLY A 110 -1.78 -2.91 -13.18
N LYS A 111 -1.71 -1.58 -13.29
CA LYS A 111 -0.67 -0.74 -12.64
C LYS A 111 -1.13 -0.18 -11.29
N THR A 112 -2.11 -0.84 -10.67
CA THR A 112 -2.81 -0.36 -9.48
C THR A 112 -2.75 -1.36 -8.34
N PHE A 113 -2.80 -0.89 -7.09
CA PHE A 113 -2.97 -1.75 -5.92
C PHE A 113 -3.73 -1.04 -4.81
N MET A 114 -4.49 -1.78 -3.99
CA MET A 114 -5.22 -1.17 -2.88
C MET A 114 -4.29 -0.85 -1.71
N VAL A 115 -4.35 0.39 -1.23
CA VAL A 115 -3.84 0.79 0.08
C VAL A 115 -5.03 1.12 0.97
N LYS A 116 -5.04 0.57 2.20
CA LYS A 116 -6.06 0.87 3.21
C LYS A 116 -5.42 1.12 4.56
N ILE A 117 -5.85 2.19 5.23
CA ILE A 117 -5.45 2.52 6.60
C ILE A 117 -6.71 2.64 7.44
N SER A 118 -6.74 1.91 8.56
CA SER A 118 -7.83 1.97 9.54
C SER A 118 -7.28 2.36 10.91
N ALA A 119 -8.04 3.11 11.70
CA ALA A 119 -7.61 3.54 13.04
C ALA A 119 -8.54 3.03 14.14
N PHE A 120 -7.95 2.70 15.28
CA PHE A 120 -8.63 2.08 16.40
C PHE A 120 -8.17 2.66 17.74
N ASP A 121 -9.06 2.53 18.72
CA ASP A 121 -8.94 3.03 20.08
C ASP A 121 -8.71 1.86 21.04
N SER A 122 -7.45 1.64 21.43
CA SER A 122 -7.04 0.42 22.14
C SER A 122 -7.57 0.32 23.57
N ASN A 123 -8.16 1.38 24.13
CA ASN A 123 -8.71 1.41 25.48
C ASN A 123 -10.23 1.60 25.52
N GLN A 124 -10.91 1.45 24.38
CA GLN A 124 -12.37 1.48 24.27
C GLN A 124 -12.85 0.34 23.37
N GLN A 125 -13.88 -0.40 23.77
CA GLN A 125 -14.40 -1.52 22.98
C GLN A 125 -15.86 -1.32 22.58
N THR A 126 -16.20 -1.74 21.37
CA THR A 126 -17.56 -1.82 20.84
C THR A 126 -17.79 -3.24 20.34
N GLY A 127 -18.77 -3.95 20.93
CA GLY A 127 -19.06 -5.33 20.51
C GLY A 127 -17.93 -6.35 20.75
N GLY A 128 -17.01 -6.06 21.68
CA GLY A 128 -15.87 -6.93 22.00
C GLY A 128 -14.62 -6.71 21.13
N ALA A 129 -14.66 -5.77 20.19
CA ALA A 129 -13.50 -5.30 19.42
C ALA A 129 -13.13 -3.88 19.84
N ASP A 130 -11.87 -3.49 19.63
CA ASP A 130 -11.42 -2.10 19.85
C ASP A 130 -12.23 -1.14 18.97
N SER A 131 -12.59 0.00 19.55
CA SER A 131 -13.49 0.96 18.91
C SER A 131 -12.78 1.65 17.77
N ILE A 132 -13.52 1.93 16.71
CA ILE A 132 -13.00 2.65 15.55
C ILE A 132 -12.70 4.11 15.95
N LEU A 133 -11.60 4.65 15.42
CA LEU A 133 -11.33 6.09 15.36
C LEU A 133 -11.62 6.58 13.94
N LYS A 134 -12.52 7.56 13.83
CA LYS A 134 -12.90 8.18 12.56
C LYS A 134 -11.82 9.14 12.08
N ILE A 135 -10.97 8.67 11.18
CA ILE A 135 -9.82 9.41 10.66
C ILE A 135 -10.01 9.89 9.21
N TYR A 136 -11.13 9.54 8.57
CA TYR A 136 -11.43 9.95 7.22
C TYR A 136 -12.91 10.28 7.09
N ASN A 137 -13.24 11.58 7.03
CA ASN A 137 -14.60 12.08 7.21
C ASN A 137 -15.19 11.50 8.52
N SER A 138 -16.38 10.91 8.49
CA SER A 138 -16.95 10.22 9.65
C SER A 138 -16.69 8.70 9.64
N GLU A 139 -15.74 8.23 8.83
CA GLU A 139 -15.39 6.82 8.65
C GLU A 139 -14.08 6.44 9.35
N GLY A 140 -13.99 5.17 9.75
CA GLY A 140 -12.85 4.57 10.46
C GLY A 140 -11.64 4.21 9.60
N SER A 141 -11.82 4.23 8.29
CA SER A 141 -10.80 3.80 7.36
C SER A 141 -10.79 4.66 6.10
N TRP A 142 -9.59 4.87 5.59
CA TRP A 142 -9.34 5.42 4.28
C TRP A 142 -8.81 4.31 3.37
N GLN A 143 -9.17 4.36 2.08
CA GLN A 143 -8.59 3.47 1.07
C GLN A 143 -8.51 4.16 -0.29
N THR A 144 -7.58 3.71 -1.13
CA THR A 144 -7.46 4.09 -2.53
C THR A 144 -6.89 2.93 -3.35
N ASP A 145 -7.20 2.92 -4.64
CA ASP A 145 -6.44 2.17 -5.63
C ASP A 145 -5.27 3.07 -6.06
N TYR A 146 -4.07 2.78 -5.55
CA TYR A 146 -2.86 3.53 -5.84
C TYR A 146 -2.35 3.11 -7.21
N ASN A 147 -2.12 4.08 -8.11
CA ASN A 147 -1.64 3.82 -9.46
C ASN A 147 -0.16 4.24 -9.59
N ILE A 148 0.73 3.29 -9.88
CA ILE A 148 2.17 3.57 -10.02
C ILE A 148 2.50 4.37 -11.28
N VAL A 149 1.56 4.52 -12.23
CA VAL A 149 1.73 5.40 -13.39
C VAL A 149 1.45 6.86 -13.01
N ASP A 150 0.44 7.10 -12.18
CA ASP A 150 0.08 8.45 -11.73
C ASP A 150 1.08 8.96 -10.69
N TYR A 151 1.58 8.06 -9.83
CA TYR A 151 2.55 8.34 -8.78
C TYR A 151 3.73 7.36 -8.88
N PRO A 152 4.72 7.64 -9.74
CA PRO A 152 5.80 6.69 -10.02
C PRO A 152 6.78 6.51 -8.87
N ASP A 153 6.95 7.51 -8.00
CA ASP A 153 7.94 7.48 -6.93
C ASP A 153 7.29 7.53 -5.55
N GLU A 154 6.51 8.58 -5.26
CA GLU A 154 5.82 8.71 -3.99
C GLU A 154 4.62 9.67 -4.07
N HIS A 155 3.68 9.51 -3.13
CA HIS A 155 2.58 10.46 -2.93
C HIS A 155 2.25 10.64 -1.45
N GLU A 156 2.12 11.89 -1.02
CA GLU A 156 1.70 12.25 0.33
C GLU A 156 0.20 12.46 0.42
N TYR A 157 -0.40 11.92 1.46
CA TYR A 157 -1.81 12.04 1.76
C TYR A 157 -2.01 12.73 3.11
N SER A 158 -3.07 13.54 3.19
CA SER A 158 -3.58 14.10 4.43
C SER A 158 -5.06 13.77 4.54
N ILE A 159 -5.41 12.96 5.54
CA ILE A 159 -6.79 12.55 5.82
C ILE A 159 -7.22 13.07 7.18
N SER A 160 -8.49 13.48 7.28
CA SER A 160 -9.06 14.00 8.51
C SER A 160 -10.45 13.45 8.73
N GLY A 161 -10.78 13.15 9.99
CA GLY A 161 -12.12 12.81 10.42
C GLY A 161 -12.45 13.34 11.82
N ASP A 162 -13.59 12.91 12.36
CA ASP A 162 -14.08 13.37 13.66
C ASP A 162 -13.06 13.13 14.81
N ASP A 163 -12.28 12.06 14.73
CA ASP A 163 -11.42 11.59 15.82
C ASP A 163 -9.91 11.80 15.57
N GLY A 164 -9.50 12.23 14.37
CA GLY A 164 -8.08 12.47 14.11
C GLY A 164 -7.73 12.98 12.72
N ILE A 165 -6.48 13.42 12.58
CA ILE A 165 -5.85 13.81 11.32
C ILE A 165 -4.58 12.98 11.16
N LEU A 166 -4.46 12.25 10.04
CA LEU A 166 -3.29 11.45 9.71
C LEU A 166 -2.64 11.99 8.44
N ASN A 167 -1.34 12.24 8.51
CA ASN A 167 -0.50 12.49 7.36
C ASN A 167 0.40 11.27 7.13
N PHE A 168 0.47 10.79 5.91
CA PHE A 168 1.25 9.62 5.54
C PHE A 168 1.71 9.72 4.09
N LYS A 169 2.60 8.82 3.69
CA LYS A 169 3.11 8.76 2.33
C LYS A 169 3.13 7.32 1.84
N VAL A 170 2.75 7.12 0.59
CA VAL A 170 2.97 5.85 -0.13
C VAL A 170 4.17 6.04 -1.04
N LYS A 171 5.14 5.12 -1.01
CA LYS A 171 6.34 5.14 -1.87
C LYS A 171 6.48 3.87 -2.66
N ILE A 172 7.04 3.99 -3.86
CA ILE A 172 7.46 2.91 -4.74
C ILE A 172 8.99 2.86 -4.74
N ILE A 173 9.53 1.69 -4.46
CA ILE A 173 10.96 1.39 -4.58
C ILE A 173 11.10 0.35 -5.69
N ARG A 174 12.05 0.56 -6.60
CA ARG A 174 12.40 -0.35 -7.69
C ARG A 174 13.82 -0.83 -7.45
N GLU A 175 14.00 -2.14 -7.24
CA GLU A 175 15.30 -2.76 -6.94
C GLU A 175 15.87 -3.58 -8.10
#